data_AF-A0A356FA27-F1
#
_entry.id   AF-A0A356FA27-F1
#
_cell.length_a   1.000
_cell.length_b   1.000
_cell.length_c   1.000
_cell.angle_alpha   90.00
_cell.angle_beta   90.00
_cell.angle_gamma   90.00
#
_symmetry.space_group_name_H-M   'P 1'
#
loop_
_entity.id
_entity.type
_entity.pdbx_description
1 polymer ?
#
loop_
_entity_poly.entity_id
_entity_poly.type
_entity_poly.pdbx_seq_one_letter_code
_entity_poly.pdbx_strand_id
1 'polypeptide(L)'
;MTTRMSLKMEARSTDNAGRGTFSLSCWEWAPLYSLLVGYCSSMIDEDTLRKLADSGGEGPELQDSCDLVANALELAIYVVEPERHGKDSIDVFAIASEELRVNEKGNQLTQAGLEDSEQFRNSVTPYQISTERIEEFIAFLRQCGGFKVS
;
A
#
# COMPACT_ATOMS: atom_id res chain seq x y z
N MET A 1 24.78 10.59 -4.98
CA MET A 1 23.92 10.45 -3.80
C MET A 1 22.47 10.51 -4.29
N THR A 2 21.87 9.38 -4.61
CA THR A 2 20.44 9.31 -4.89
C THR A 2 19.74 9.32 -3.54
N THR A 3 19.12 10.44 -3.20
CA THR A 3 18.18 10.53 -2.07
C THR A 3 17.15 9.43 -2.30
N ARG A 4 17.19 8.34 -1.48
CA ARG A 4 16.13 7.34 -1.51
C ARG A 4 14.84 8.10 -1.18
N MET A 5 13.95 8.23 -2.15
CA MET A 5 12.62 8.80 -1.92
C MET A 5 11.88 7.83 -1.01
N SER A 6 11.86 8.15 0.28
CA SER A 6 11.08 7.45 1.30
C SER A 6 9.90 8.34 1.66
N LEU A 7 8.69 7.77 1.69
CA LEU A 7 7.54 8.41 2.31
C LEU A 7 7.58 8.11 3.80
N LYS A 8 7.48 9.15 4.62
CA LYS A 8 7.45 9.02 6.07
C LYS A 8 6.06 9.40 6.57
N MET A 9 5.49 8.57 7.42
CA MET A 9 4.18 8.79 8.02
C MET A 9 4.36 9.06 9.51
N GLU A 10 3.82 10.17 9.96
CA GLU A 10 3.96 10.65 11.33
C GLU A 10 2.60 10.60 12.03
N ALA A 11 2.52 9.88 13.15
CA ALA A 11 1.34 9.79 14.00
C ALA A 11 0.96 11.17 14.56
N ARG A 12 -0.34 11.43 14.69
CA ARG A 12 -0.89 12.65 15.31
C ARG A 12 -1.14 12.50 16.81
N SER A 13 -1.22 11.26 17.33
CA SER A 13 -1.41 10.98 18.75
C SER A 13 -0.23 11.45 19.60
N THR A 14 -0.52 12.18 20.68
CA THR A 14 0.47 12.61 21.69
C THR A 14 0.51 11.68 22.91
N ASP A 15 -0.47 10.79 23.06
CA ASP A 15 -0.61 9.92 24.25
C ASP A 15 0.43 8.79 24.28
N ASN A 16 1.04 8.48 23.13
CA ASN A 16 2.18 7.57 23.01
C ASN A 16 3.43 8.37 22.62
N ALA A 17 3.98 9.15 23.55
CA ALA A 17 5.08 10.12 23.39
C ALA A 17 6.45 9.56 22.89
N GLY A 18 6.49 8.45 22.16
CA GLY A 18 7.72 7.90 21.58
C GLY A 18 7.55 6.97 20.37
N ARG A 19 6.35 6.74 19.82
CA ARG A 19 6.15 5.85 18.66
C ARG A 19 4.98 6.36 17.81
N GLY A 20 5.01 6.31 16.50
CA GLY A 20 5.98 5.68 15.63
C GLY A 20 5.87 6.32 14.28
N THR A 21 6.98 6.78 13.75
CA THR A 21 7.04 7.11 12.34
C THR A 21 7.05 5.80 11.58
N PHE A 22 6.17 5.65 10.60
CA PHE A 22 6.23 4.53 9.67
C PHE A 22 6.80 5.02 8.35
N SER A 23 7.81 4.35 7.80
CA SER A 23 8.45 4.79 6.55
C SER A 23 8.45 3.69 5.52
N LEU A 24 8.17 4.04 4.27
CA LEU A 24 8.29 3.14 3.13
C LEU A 24 9.14 3.79 2.05
N SER A 25 9.82 3.00 1.25
CA SER A 25 10.31 3.50 -0.03
C SER A 25 9.14 3.85 -0.95
N CYS A 26 9.36 4.75 -1.92
CA CYS A 26 8.34 5.05 -2.94
C CYS A 26 7.88 3.80 -3.72
N TRP A 27 8.72 2.77 -3.80
CA TRP A 27 8.42 1.50 -4.46
C TRP A 27 7.54 0.57 -3.64
N GLU A 28 7.62 0.64 -2.30
CA GLU A 28 6.71 -0.09 -1.41
C GLU A 28 5.38 0.67 -1.22
N TRP A 29 5.39 2.00 -1.40
CA TRP A 29 4.18 2.81 -1.30
C TRP A 29 3.17 2.51 -2.40
N ALA A 30 3.60 2.36 -3.66
CA ALA A 30 2.70 2.08 -4.77
C ALA A 30 1.80 0.84 -4.57
N PRO A 31 2.33 -0.34 -4.17
CA PRO A 31 1.49 -1.50 -3.86
C PRO A 31 0.70 -1.34 -2.56
N LEU A 32 1.18 -0.59 -1.56
CA LEU A 32 0.35 -0.31 -0.37
C LEU A 32 -0.84 0.60 -0.71
N TYR A 33 -0.61 1.68 -1.46
CA TYR A 33 -1.64 2.60 -1.90
C TYR A 33 -2.70 1.91 -2.76
N SER A 34 -2.26 1.00 -3.63
CA SER A 34 -3.13 0.08 -4.38
C SER A 34 -4.12 -0.68 -3.50
N LEU A 35 -3.63 -1.27 -2.39
CA LEU A 35 -4.50 -1.95 -1.42
C LEU A 35 -5.47 -0.97 -0.76
N LEU A 36 -5.02 0.23 -0.42
CA LEU A 36 -5.88 1.26 0.16
C LEU A 36 -7.00 1.67 -0.79
N VAL A 37 -6.71 1.90 -2.07
CA VAL A 37 -7.75 2.22 -3.07
C VAL A 37 -8.69 1.04 -3.29
N GLY A 38 -8.15 -0.17 -3.43
CA GLY A 38 -8.94 -1.38 -3.71
C GLY A 38 -9.87 -1.78 -2.57
N TYR A 39 -9.40 -1.71 -1.32
CA TYR A 39 -10.12 -2.23 -0.16
C TYR A 39 -10.71 -1.15 0.75
N CYS A 40 -10.21 0.08 0.68
CA CYS A 40 -10.62 1.16 1.59
C CYS A 40 -11.36 2.31 0.90
N SER A 41 -11.61 2.27 -0.41
CA SER A 41 -12.32 3.34 -1.16
C SER A 41 -13.74 3.65 -0.67
N SER A 42 -14.40 2.72 0.02
CA SER A 42 -15.70 2.96 0.65
C SER A 42 -15.62 3.50 2.08
N MET A 43 -14.43 3.49 2.71
CA MET A 43 -14.21 3.84 4.11
C MET A 43 -13.36 5.10 4.29
N ILE A 44 -12.48 5.38 3.33
CA ILE A 44 -11.70 6.62 3.25
C ILE A 44 -12.34 7.49 2.18
N ASP A 45 -12.56 8.77 2.48
CA ASP A 45 -13.08 9.70 1.49
C ASP A 45 -12.09 9.91 0.32
N GLU A 46 -12.63 10.22 -0.85
CA GLU A 46 -11.85 10.36 -2.08
C GLU A 46 -10.77 11.44 -1.97
N ASP A 47 -11.03 12.53 -1.24
CA ASP A 47 -10.05 13.60 -1.05
C ASP A 47 -8.86 13.13 -0.20
N THR A 48 -9.10 12.34 0.86
CA THR A 48 -8.03 11.74 1.67
C THR A 48 -7.25 10.69 0.87
N LEU A 49 -7.92 9.85 0.07
CA LEU A 49 -7.23 8.91 -0.83
C LEU A 49 -6.40 9.63 -1.90
N ARG A 50 -6.91 10.73 -2.44
CA ARG A 50 -6.19 11.55 -3.40
C ARG A 50 -4.96 12.20 -2.77
N LYS A 51 -5.09 12.74 -1.56
CA LYS A 51 -3.96 13.29 -0.81
C LYS A 51 -2.91 12.23 -0.54
N LEU A 52 -3.30 11.02 -0.17
CA LEU A 52 -2.38 9.90 0.04
C LEU A 52 -1.60 9.52 -1.24
N ALA A 53 -2.16 9.71 -2.43
CA ALA A 53 -1.44 9.49 -3.69
C ALA A 53 -0.23 10.43 -3.84
N ASP A 54 -0.33 11.65 -3.31
CA ASP A 54 0.69 12.68 -3.38
C ASP A 54 1.69 12.56 -2.22
N SER A 55 2.99 12.69 -2.52
CA SER A 55 4.11 12.51 -1.58
C SER A 55 4.23 13.56 -0.45
N GLY A 56 3.22 14.40 -0.29
CA GLY A 56 3.06 15.36 0.81
C GLY A 56 1.64 15.38 1.38
N GLY A 57 0.90 14.28 1.20
CA GLY A 57 -0.48 14.13 1.60
C GLY A 57 -0.72 14.03 3.10
N GLU A 58 -1.99 13.90 3.47
CA GLU A 58 -2.41 13.58 4.83
C GLU A 58 -3.26 12.30 4.79
N GLY A 59 -3.04 11.43 5.79
CA GLY A 59 -3.92 10.28 6.02
C GLY A 59 -5.14 10.68 6.85
N PRO A 60 -5.94 9.71 7.30
CA PRO A 60 -7.09 9.97 8.16
C PRO A 60 -6.70 10.78 9.40
N GLU A 61 -7.61 11.65 9.85
CA GLU A 61 -7.36 12.56 10.97
C GLU A 61 -7.62 11.93 12.34
N LEU A 62 -8.42 10.86 12.39
CA LEU A 62 -8.94 10.26 13.63
C LEU A 62 -8.53 8.79 13.74
N GLN A 63 -8.35 8.33 14.99
CA GLN A 63 -8.03 6.93 15.30
C GLN A 63 -9.06 5.95 14.74
N ASP A 64 -10.36 6.24 14.91
CA ASP A 64 -11.44 5.37 14.43
C ASP A 64 -11.34 5.10 12.92
N SER A 65 -10.98 6.14 12.15
CA SER A 65 -10.77 5.99 10.70
C SER A 65 -9.52 5.16 10.40
N CYS A 66 -8.44 5.33 11.15
CA CYS A 66 -7.25 4.49 11.02
C CYS A 66 -7.53 3.02 11.38
N ASP A 67 -8.37 2.75 12.38
CA ASP A 67 -8.77 1.40 12.75
C ASP A 67 -9.63 0.72 11.69
N LEU A 68 -10.51 1.47 11.01
CA LEU A 68 -11.28 0.96 9.87
C LEU A 68 -10.35 0.56 8.72
N VAL A 69 -9.33 1.38 8.42
CA VAL A 69 -8.32 1.06 7.40
C VAL A 69 -7.49 -0.17 7.81
N ALA A 70 -7.08 -0.26 9.07
CA ALA A 70 -6.36 -1.41 9.60
C ALA A 70 -7.17 -2.70 9.45
N ASN A 71 -8.45 -2.69 9.83
CA ASN A 71 -9.36 -3.82 9.65
C ASN A 71 -9.51 -4.24 8.18
N ALA A 72 -9.59 -3.27 7.27
CA ALA A 72 -9.73 -3.53 5.84
C ALA A 72 -8.48 -4.21 5.25
N LEU A 73 -7.29 -3.75 5.65
CA LEU A 73 -6.02 -4.34 5.24
C LEU A 73 -5.82 -5.75 5.81
N GLU A 74 -6.17 -5.97 7.07
CA GLU A 74 -6.17 -7.31 7.67
C GLU A 74 -7.09 -8.26 6.90
N LEU A 75 -8.30 -7.81 6.55
CA LEU A 75 -9.26 -8.60 5.78
C LEU A 75 -8.73 -8.91 4.36
N ALA A 76 -8.09 -7.94 3.71
CA ALA A 76 -7.48 -8.13 2.40
C ALA A 76 -6.38 -9.22 2.43
N ILE A 77 -5.48 -9.17 3.43
CA ILE A 77 -4.33 -10.08 3.52
C ILE A 77 -4.74 -11.48 3.99
N TYR A 78 -5.55 -11.57 5.05
CA TYR A 78 -5.79 -12.85 5.72
C TYR A 78 -7.04 -13.57 5.23
N VAL A 79 -8.03 -12.85 4.70
CA VAL A 79 -9.34 -13.43 4.36
C VAL A 79 -9.55 -13.51 2.85
N VAL A 80 -9.24 -12.44 2.12
CA VAL A 80 -9.46 -12.40 0.66
C VAL A 80 -8.36 -13.15 -0.09
N GLU A 81 -7.11 -13.08 0.41
CA GLU A 81 -5.97 -13.71 -0.25
C GLU A 81 -5.17 -14.66 0.68
N PRO A 82 -5.82 -15.69 1.29
CA PRO A 82 -5.18 -16.55 2.30
C PRO A 82 -3.97 -17.32 1.76
N GLU A 83 -3.92 -17.63 0.46
CA GLU A 83 -2.76 -18.27 -0.20
C GLU A 83 -1.52 -17.35 -0.30
N ARG A 84 -1.63 -16.10 0.12
CA ARG A 84 -0.53 -15.13 0.18
C ARG A 84 0.03 -14.96 1.59
N HIS A 85 -0.68 -15.45 2.59
CA HIS A 85 -0.19 -15.46 3.96
C HIS A 85 1.09 -16.32 4.04
N GLY A 86 2.20 -15.72 4.46
CA GLY A 86 3.51 -16.37 4.50
C GLY A 86 4.31 -16.35 3.19
N LYS A 87 3.86 -15.63 2.14
CA LYS A 87 4.73 -15.27 1.02
C LYS A 87 5.59 -14.06 1.37
N ASP A 88 6.84 -14.06 0.91
CA ASP A 88 7.83 -13.00 1.16
C ASP A 88 7.37 -11.62 0.64
N SER A 89 6.48 -11.60 -0.37
CA SER A 89 5.89 -10.39 -0.92
C SER A 89 4.44 -10.57 -1.38
N ILE A 90 3.66 -9.49 -1.24
CA ILE A 90 2.35 -9.36 -1.85
C ILE A 90 2.53 -8.66 -3.19
N ASP A 91 2.35 -9.42 -4.27
CA ASP A 91 2.06 -8.85 -5.59
C ASP A 91 0.64 -8.29 -5.53
N VAL A 92 0.47 -7.02 -5.19
CA VAL A 92 -0.86 -6.43 -5.15
C VAL A 92 -1.40 -6.39 -6.58
N PHE A 93 -2.35 -7.30 -6.88
CA PHE A 93 -2.98 -7.44 -8.19
C PHE A 93 -3.91 -6.29 -8.54
N ALA A 94 -4.10 -5.34 -7.62
CA ALA A 94 -5.15 -4.37 -7.71
C ALA A 94 -4.58 -2.97 -7.96
N ILE A 95 -4.73 -2.49 -9.19
CA ILE A 95 -5.05 -1.08 -9.50
C ILE A 95 -3.89 -0.12 -9.80
N ALA A 96 -2.70 -0.12 -9.15
CA ALA A 96 -1.79 1.01 -9.41
C ALA A 96 -1.11 1.04 -10.79
N SER A 97 -0.96 -0.07 -11.51
CA SER A 97 -0.69 0.00 -12.95
C SER A 97 -0.61 -1.38 -13.60
N GLU A 98 -1.68 -1.80 -14.27
CA GLU A 98 -1.56 -2.89 -15.27
C GLU A 98 -0.46 -2.56 -16.29
N GLU A 99 -0.25 -1.27 -16.59
CA GLU A 99 0.75 -0.78 -17.52
C GLU A 99 2.20 -0.98 -17.04
N LEU A 100 2.46 -1.15 -15.75
CA LEU A 100 3.82 -1.35 -15.22
C LEU A 100 4.20 -2.83 -15.09
N ARG A 101 3.32 -3.77 -15.48
CA ARG A 101 3.61 -5.20 -15.40
C ARG A 101 4.80 -5.57 -16.27
N VAL A 102 5.65 -6.45 -15.75
CA VAL A 102 6.83 -6.96 -16.44
C VAL A 102 6.72 -8.47 -16.65
N ASN A 103 7.26 -8.97 -17.75
CA ASN A 103 7.34 -10.41 -18.01
C ASN A 103 8.47 -11.05 -17.19
N GLU A 104 8.63 -12.38 -17.30
CA GLU A 104 9.70 -13.16 -16.64
C GLU A 104 11.12 -12.63 -16.92
N LYS A 105 11.31 -11.87 -18.00
CA LYS A 105 12.59 -11.27 -18.39
C LYS A 105 12.78 -9.85 -17.84
N GLY A 106 11.82 -9.34 -17.07
CA GLY A 106 11.80 -7.98 -16.53
C GLY A 106 11.43 -6.88 -17.55
N ASN A 107 10.94 -7.25 -18.74
CA ASN A 107 10.52 -6.27 -19.74
C ASN A 107 9.05 -5.89 -19.50
N GLN A 108 8.75 -4.59 -19.55
CA GLN A 108 7.39 -4.07 -19.46
C GLN A 108 6.51 -4.64 -20.57
N LEU A 109 5.29 -5.04 -20.22
CA LEU A 109 4.30 -5.52 -21.18
C LEU A 109 3.81 -4.34 -22.03
N THR A 110 3.64 -4.60 -23.33
CA THR A 110 2.91 -3.68 -24.21
C THR A 110 1.41 -3.84 -24.00
N GLN A 111 0.59 -2.89 -24.47
CA GLN A 111 -0.87 -3.01 -24.40
C GLN A 111 -1.38 -4.34 -24.97
N ALA A 112 -0.83 -4.79 -26.11
CA ALA A 112 -1.16 -6.10 -26.69
C ALA A 112 -0.79 -7.28 -25.77
N GLY A 113 0.28 -7.15 -24.98
CA GLY A 113 0.67 -8.15 -23.99
C GLY A 113 -0.21 -8.13 -22.73
N LEU A 114 -0.79 -6.98 -22.38
CA LEU A 114 -1.77 -6.87 -21.29
C LEU A 114 -3.12 -7.49 -21.66
N GLU A 115 -3.52 -7.34 -22.93
CA GLU A 115 -4.74 -7.94 -23.48
C GLU A 115 -4.59 -9.47 -23.72
N ASP A 116 -3.36 -9.97 -23.79
CA ASP A 116 -3.06 -11.39 -23.90
C ASP A 116 -3.16 -12.08 -22.53
N SER A 117 -4.14 -12.97 -22.39
CA SER A 117 -4.44 -13.64 -21.11
C SER A 117 -3.30 -14.51 -20.56
N GLU A 118 -2.42 -15.05 -21.42
CA GLU A 118 -1.31 -15.90 -21.01
C GLU A 118 -0.13 -15.04 -20.54
N GLN A 119 0.23 -14.03 -21.32
CA GLN A 119 1.27 -13.06 -20.96
C GLN A 119 0.88 -12.27 -19.71
N PHE A 120 -0.38 -11.89 -19.58
CA PHE A 120 -0.90 -11.24 -18.38
C PHE A 120 -0.76 -12.15 -17.15
N ARG A 121 -1.14 -13.43 -17.26
CA ARG A 121 -1.00 -14.39 -16.14
C ARG A 121 0.45 -14.65 -15.74
N ASN A 122 1.36 -14.65 -16.70
CA ASN A 122 2.79 -14.91 -16.47
C ASN A 122 3.61 -13.64 -16.19
N SER A 123 2.97 -12.49 -16.04
CA SER A 123 3.63 -11.23 -15.67
C SER A 123 3.50 -10.94 -14.18
N VAL A 124 4.39 -10.09 -13.68
CA VAL A 124 4.40 -9.63 -12.29
C VAL A 124 4.46 -8.11 -12.24
N THR A 125 4.05 -7.53 -11.12
CA THR A 125 4.35 -6.12 -10.86
C THR A 125 5.81 -6.00 -10.41
N PRO A 126 6.59 -5.03 -10.93
CA PRO A 126 7.95 -4.77 -10.44
C PRO A 126 7.95 -4.18 -9.03
N TYR A 127 6.80 -3.71 -8.54
CA TYR A 127 6.64 -3.13 -7.21
C TYR A 127 5.94 -4.10 -6.28
N GLN A 128 6.64 -4.47 -5.23
CA GLN A 128 6.22 -5.43 -4.23
C GLN A 128 6.39 -4.83 -2.84
N ILE A 129 5.51 -5.23 -1.93
CA ILE A 129 5.63 -4.94 -0.50
C ILE A 129 5.50 -6.25 0.27
N SER A 130 6.33 -6.46 1.29
CA SER A 130 6.25 -7.69 2.09
C SER A 130 5.01 -7.68 2.98
N THR A 131 4.49 -8.86 3.29
CA THR A 131 3.39 -9.03 4.24
C THR A 131 3.75 -8.41 5.60
N GLU A 132 4.98 -8.62 6.08
CA GLU A 132 5.51 -8.02 7.31
C GLU A 132 5.43 -6.49 7.30
N ARG A 133 5.78 -5.84 6.17
CA ARG A 133 5.69 -4.38 6.05
C ARG A 133 4.25 -3.88 6.14
N ILE A 134 3.27 -4.64 5.64
CA ILE A 134 1.86 -4.27 5.76
C ILE A 134 1.37 -4.51 7.20
N GLU A 135 1.79 -5.59 7.85
CA GLU A 135 1.49 -5.84 9.27
C GLU A 135 2.06 -4.74 10.17
N GLU A 136 3.28 -4.26 9.90
CA GLU A 136 3.85 -3.09 10.57
C GLU A 136 3.01 -1.83 10.33
N PHE A 137 2.50 -1.63 9.12
CA PHE A 137 1.62 -0.50 8.82
C PHE A 137 0.28 -0.59 9.56
N ILE A 138 -0.31 -1.78 9.61
CA ILE A 138 -1.52 -2.06 10.39
C ILE A 138 -1.27 -1.73 11.88
N ALA A 139 -0.15 -2.21 12.44
CA ALA A 139 0.21 -1.92 13.82
C ALA A 139 0.44 -0.42 14.09
N PHE A 140 0.93 0.33 13.09
CA PHE A 140 1.00 1.79 13.15
C PHE A 140 -0.39 2.43 13.18
N LEU A 141 -1.31 2.01 12.29
CA LEU A 141 -2.66 2.56 12.20
C LEU A 141 -3.46 2.38 13.50
N ARG A 142 -3.29 1.26 14.22
CA ARG A 142 -4.00 0.94 15.47
C ARG A 142 -3.73 1.90 16.63
N GLN A 143 -2.74 2.78 16.51
CA GLN A 143 -2.30 3.63 17.62
C GLN A 143 -1.86 5.04 17.19
N CYS A 144 -2.03 5.40 15.91
CA CYS A 144 -1.47 6.65 15.39
C CYS A 144 -2.30 7.90 15.72
N GLY A 145 -3.57 7.76 16.08
CA GLY A 145 -4.48 8.89 16.31
C GLY A 145 -4.71 9.73 15.05
N GLY A 146 -4.55 9.14 13.88
CA GLY A 146 -4.41 9.83 12.60
C GLY A 146 -2.95 10.05 12.20
N PHE A 147 -2.68 10.35 10.92
CA PHE A 147 -1.29 10.55 10.47
C PHE A 147 -1.11 11.60 9.36
N LYS A 148 0.14 12.02 9.15
CA LYS A 148 0.59 12.92 8.07
C LYS A 148 1.73 12.30 7.29
N VAL A 149 1.83 12.59 6.00
CA VAL A 149 2.91 12.12 5.13
C VAL A 149 3.94 13.25 4.95
N SER A 150 5.22 12.95 5.13
CA SER A 150 6.37 13.86 4.98
C SER A 150 7.53 13.26 4.21
#